data_AF-A0A532T1H0-F1
#
_entry.id   AF-A0A532T1H0-F1
#
_cell.length_a   1.000
_cell.length_b   1.000
_cell.length_c   1.000
_cell.angle_alpha   90.00
_cell.angle_beta   90.00
_cell.angle_gamma   90.00
#
_symmetry.space_group_name_H-M   'P 1'
#
loop_
_entity.id
_entity.type
_entity.pdbx_description
1 polymer ?
#
loop_
_entity_poly.entity_id
_entity_poly.type
_entity_poly.pdbx_seq_one_letter_code
_entity_poly.pdbx_strand_id
1 'polypeptide(L)'
;MNSGGGVKTHRDIYDVVSIILEGEVETLGKKATPYDVIFYATGKPHSIYNRGNNAAREVAFEFHTNKVSLIIRIPYLLSYYFHKLIKLKFWKSKLKKILRF
;
A
#
# COMPACT_ATOMS: atom_id res chain seq x y z
N MET A 1 -13.23 -12.00 6.55
CA MET A 1 -12.48 -11.55 7.75
C MET A 1 -13.30 -11.83 9.00
N ASN A 2 -12.75 -12.57 9.96
CA ASN A 2 -13.38 -12.75 11.28
C ASN A 2 -13.42 -11.42 12.07
N SER A 3 -14.23 -11.36 13.11
CA SER A 3 -14.23 -10.22 14.06
C SER A 3 -12.82 -9.99 14.62
N GLY A 4 -12.38 -8.73 14.64
CA GLY A 4 -11.02 -8.35 15.05
C GLY A 4 -9.91 -8.74 14.05
N GLY A 5 -10.27 -9.31 12.90
CA GLY A 5 -9.35 -9.67 11.82
C GLY A 5 -9.20 -8.55 10.78
N GLY A 6 -8.21 -8.69 9.91
CA GLY A 6 -7.97 -7.73 8.83
C GLY A 6 -6.56 -7.82 8.27
N VAL A 7 -6.24 -6.91 7.36
CA VAL A 7 -4.91 -6.77 6.76
C VAL A 7 -4.28 -5.48 7.27
N LYS A 8 -3.06 -5.61 7.83
CA LYS A 8 -2.28 -4.49 8.35
C LYS A 8 -1.91 -3.50 7.24
N THR A 9 -1.54 -2.28 7.61
CA THR A 9 -1.15 -1.24 6.65
C THR A 9 -0.02 -1.70 5.72
N HIS A 10 -0.26 -1.65 4.42
CA HIS A 10 0.71 -2.01 3.38
C HIS A 10 0.54 -1.13 2.14
N ARG A 11 1.41 -1.33 1.14
CA ARG A 11 1.39 -0.63 -0.15
C ARG A 11 1.55 -1.67 -1.26
N ASP A 12 0.58 -1.76 -2.14
CA ASP A 12 0.68 -2.62 -3.31
C ASP A 12 1.41 -1.93 -4.46
N ILE A 13 1.96 -2.75 -5.34
CA ILE A 13 2.59 -2.32 -6.60
C ILE A 13 1.61 -2.36 -7.79
N TYR A 14 0.32 -2.55 -7.49
CA TYR A 14 -0.83 -2.61 -8.38
C TYR A 14 -2.02 -1.90 -7.71
N ASP A 15 -3.05 -1.60 -8.50
CA ASP A 15 -4.30 -1.06 -7.99
C ASP A 15 -5.18 -2.21 -7.46
N VAL A 16 -5.99 -1.91 -6.45
CA VAL A 16 -6.94 -2.88 -5.87
C VAL A 16 -8.32 -2.24 -5.75
N VAL A 17 -9.36 -2.99 -6.14
CA VAL A 17 -10.76 -2.65 -5.84
C VAL A 17 -11.30 -3.70 -4.87
N SER A 18 -11.85 -3.28 -3.73
CA SER A 18 -12.59 -4.16 -2.83
C SER A 18 -14.08 -3.82 -2.85
N ILE A 19 -14.91 -4.87 -2.87
CA ILE A 19 -16.36 -4.76 -2.69
C ILE A 19 -16.72 -5.52 -1.42
N ILE A 20 -17.37 -4.84 -0.47
CA ILE A 20 -17.87 -5.49 0.75
C ILE A 20 -19.16 -6.23 0.40
N LEU A 21 -19.25 -7.52 0.71
CA LEU A 21 -20.43 -8.35 0.45
C LEU A 21 -21.30 -8.51 1.69
N GLU A 22 -20.67 -8.67 2.85
CA GLU A 22 -21.33 -8.91 4.13
C GLU A 22 -20.53 -8.27 5.27
N GLY A 23 -21.21 -7.93 6.35
CA GLY A 23 -20.60 -7.31 7.51
C GLY A 23 -20.07 -5.90 7.24
N GLU A 24 -19.25 -5.40 8.16
CA GLU A 24 -18.74 -4.03 8.12
C GLU A 24 -17.24 -4.04 8.40
N VAL A 25 -16.50 -3.16 7.72
CA VAL A 25 -15.06 -3.00 7.90
C VAL A 25 -14.71 -1.53 8.03
N GLU A 26 -13.54 -1.26 8.59
CA GLU A 26 -12.91 0.06 8.55
C GLU A 26 -11.69 0.04 7.63
N THR A 27 -11.63 1.01 6.74
CA THR A 27 -10.52 1.23 5.82
C THR A 27 -10.43 2.69 5.43
N LEU A 28 -9.21 3.18 5.11
CA LEU A 28 -8.98 4.58 4.72
C LEU A 28 -9.54 5.62 5.71
N GLY A 29 -9.60 5.25 7.00
CA GLY A 29 -10.18 6.09 8.07
C GLY A 29 -11.70 6.21 8.03
N LYS A 30 -12.40 5.36 7.27
CA LYS A 30 -13.86 5.34 7.13
C LYS A 30 -14.40 3.93 7.35
N LYS A 31 -15.68 3.87 7.73
CA LYS A 31 -16.46 2.63 7.73
C LYS A 31 -16.94 2.33 6.32
N ALA A 32 -16.86 1.06 5.92
CA ALA A 32 -17.47 0.52 4.72
C ALA A 32 -18.45 -0.60 5.09
N THR A 33 -19.58 -0.60 4.40
CA THR A 33 -20.77 -1.42 4.62
C THR A 33 -21.07 -2.27 3.38
N PRO A 34 -22.00 -3.23 3.43
CA PRO A 34 -22.29 -4.08 2.28
C PRO A 34 -22.59 -3.27 1.02
N TYR A 35 -21.98 -3.69 -0.08
CA TYR A 35 -21.99 -3.13 -1.43
C TYR A 35 -21.19 -1.83 -1.62
N ASP A 36 -20.50 -1.34 -0.59
CA ASP A 36 -19.52 -0.28 -0.78
C ASP A 36 -18.35 -0.77 -1.65
N VAL A 37 -17.94 0.09 -2.58
CA VAL A 37 -16.79 -0.13 -3.48
C VAL A 37 -15.65 0.77 -3.03
N ILE A 38 -14.52 0.14 -2.70
CA ILE A 38 -13.33 0.82 -2.19
C ILE A 38 -12.22 0.68 -3.22
N PHE A 39 -11.56 1.79 -3.55
CA PHE A 39 -10.41 1.81 -4.45
C PHE A 39 -9.12 2.12 -3.69
N TYR A 40 -8.13 1.25 -3.83
CA TYR A 40 -6.78 1.43 -3.32
C TYR A 40 -5.82 1.67 -4.48
N ALA A 41 -5.35 2.90 -4.61
CA ALA A 41 -4.40 3.28 -5.65
C ALA A 41 -3.00 2.71 -5.37
N THR A 42 -2.32 2.29 -6.43
CA THR A 42 -0.94 1.77 -6.44
C THR A 42 -0.01 2.65 -5.61
N GLY A 43 0.77 2.04 -4.72
CA GLY A 43 1.77 2.70 -3.89
C GLY A 43 1.21 3.55 -2.74
N LYS A 44 -0.12 3.69 -2.60
CA LYS A 44 -0.74 4.38 -1.46
C LYS A 44 -0.92 3.41 -0.28
N PRO A 45 -0.56 3.81 0.96
CA PRO A 45 -0.81 2.99 2.14
C PRO A 45 -2.30 2.76 2.33
N HIS A 46 -2.68 1.53 2.61
CA HIS A 46 -4.03 1.21 3.05
C HIS A 46 -4.01 -0.01 3.97
N SER A 47 -5.09 -0.17 4.73
CA SER A 47 -5.37 -1.30 5.60
C SER A 47 -6.87 -1.55 5.58
N ILE A 48 -7.30 -2.74 5.94
CA ILE A 48 -8.71 -3.07 6.08
C ILE A 48 -8.90 -3.91 7.34
N TYR A 49 -9.86 -3.55 8.17
CA TYR A 49 -10.02 -4.18 9.47
C TYR A 49 -11.48 -4.35 9.83
N ASN A 50 -11.86 -5.55 10.26
CA ASN A 50 -13.20 -5.83 10.75
C ASN A 50 -13.28 -5.49 12.24
N ARG A 51 -13.82 -4.31 12.57
CA ARG A 51 -14.12 -3.89 13.95
C ARG A 51 -15.47 -4.40 14.46
N GLY A 52 -16.29 -5.00 13.60
CA GLY A 52 -17.60 -5.52 13.97
C GLY A 52 -17.50 -6.82 14.78
N ASN A 53 -18.62 -7.19 15.39
CA ASN A 53 -18.76 -8.45 16.13
C ASN A 53 -19.08 -9.64 15.23
N ASN A 54 -19.42 -9.38 13.96
CA ASN A 54 -19.77 -10.38 12.96
C ASN A 54 -18.64 -10.55 11.94
N ALA A 55 -18.60 -11.70 11.27
CA ALA A 55 -17.70 -11.87 10.13
C ALA A 55 -18.07 -10.90 9.00
N ALA A 56 -17.05 -10.38 8.32
CA ALA A 56 -17.19 -9.58 7.12
C ALA A 56 -16.69 -10.37 5.91
N ARG A 57 -17.34 -10.22 4.76
CA ARG A 57 -16.92 -10.83 3.49
C ARG A 57 -16.68 -9.74 2.48
N GLU A 58 -15.61 -9.87 1.71
CA GLU A 58 -15.28 -8.97 0.62
C GLU A 58 -14.82 -9.77 -0.59
N VAL A 59 -14.89 -9.14 -1.76
CA VAL A 59 -14.20 -9.58 -2.97
C VAL A 59 -13.20 -8.49 -3.33
N ALA A 60 -11.93 -8.88 -3.40
CA ALA A 60 -10.85 -8.01 -3.84
C ALA A 60 -10.46 -8.35 -5.29
N PHE A 61 -10.35 -7.33 -6.12
CA PHE A 61 -9.82 -7.39 -7.47
C PHE A 61 -8.45 -6.71 -7.48
N GLU A 62 -7.41 -7.47 -7.75
CA GLU A 62 -6.04 -6.96 -7.87
C GLU A 62 -5.65 -6.84 -9.34
N PHE A 63 -5.32 -5.63 -9.78
CA PHE A 63 -5.07 -5.33 -11.19
C PHE A 63 -3.57 -5.43 -11.51
N HIS A 64 -3.10 -6.67 -11.66
CA HIS A 64 -1.72 -6.94 -12.03
C HIS A 64 -1.46 -6.66 -13.53
N THR A 65 -0.34 -6.03 -13.84
CA THR A 65 0.12 -5.84 -15.23
C THR A 65 1.20 -6.85 -15.59
N ASN A 66 0.98 -7.58 -16.68
CA ASN A 66 1.98 -8.45 -17.29
C ASN A 66 3.03 -7.58 -17.99
N LYS A 67 4.03 -7.08 -17.24
CA LYS A 67 5.29 -6.46 -17.70
C LYS A 67 5.31 -5.91 -19.15
N VAL A 68 4.50 -4.90 -19.47
CA VAL A 68 4.78 -3.92 -20.55
C VAL A 68 4.30 -2.53 -20.10
N SER A 69 4.62 -2.14 -18.86
CA SER A 69 4.35 -0.79 -18.32
C SER A 69 5.62 -0.09 -17.84
N LEU A 70 6.79 -0.52 -18.33
CA LEU A 70 8.07 0.12 -18.00
C LEU A 70 8.13 1.58 -18.49
N ILE A 71 7.40 1.94 -19.54
CA ILE A 71 7.48 3.28 -20.15
C ILE A 71 6.80 4.36 -19.26
N ILE A 72 5.77 4.00 -18.47
CA ILE A 72 5.09 4.94 -17.55
C ILE A 72 5.66 4.87 -16.12
N ARG A 73 6.40 3.80 -15.77
CA ARG A 73 6.93 3.56 -14.40
C ARG A 73 8.26 4.25 -14.06
N ILE A 74 9.00 4.76 -15.05
CA ILE A 74 10.32 5.38 -14.85
C ILE A 74 10.27 6.59 -13.91
N PRO A 75 9.31 7.53 -13.98
CA PRO A 75 9.27 8.69 -13.08
C PRO A 75 9.04 8.32 -11.61
N TYR A 76 8.19 7.33 -11.34
CA TYR A 76 7.84 6.90 -9.97
C TYR A 76 8.94 6.08 -9.30
N LEU A 77 9.56 5.16 -10.05
CA LEU A 77 10.69 4.38 -9.54
C LEU A 77 11.90 5.29 -9.28
N LEU A 78 12.22 6.20 -10.20
CA LEU A 78 13.28 7.19 -9.97
C LEU A 78 12.99 8.01 -8.72
N SER A 79 11.77 8.51 -8.48
CA SER A 79 11.44 9.24 -7.25
C SER A 79 11.70 8.44 -5.96
N TYR A 80 11.34 7.15 -5.94
CA TYR A 80 11.58 6.26 -4.80
C TYR A 80 13.09 6.01 -4.57
N TYR A 81 13.84 5.70 -5.63
CA TYR A 81 15.28 5.47 -5.53
C TYR A 81 16.07 6.77 -5.27
N PHE A 82 15.64 7.92 -5.80
CA PHE A 82 16.23 9.23 -5.49
C PHE A 82 16.01 9.60 -4.02
N HIS A 83 14.83 9.33 -3.44
CA HIS A 83 14.63 9.53 -1.99
C HIS A 83 15.58 8.67 -1.15
N LYS A 84 15.85 7.44 -1.59
CA LYS A 84 16.81 6.53 -0.93
C LYS A 84 18.26 7.00 -1.10
N LEU A 85 18.63 7.52 -2.28
CA LEU A 85 19.97 8.04 -2.58
C LEU A 85 20.23 9.41 -1.93
N ILE A 86 19.22 10.26 -1.77
CA ILE A 86 19.33 11.52 -1.01
C ILE A 86 19.61 11.22 0.47
N LYS A 87 19.06 10.13 1.04
CA LYS A 87 19.48 9.64 2.36
C LYS A 87 20.90 9.07 2.39
N LEU A 88 21.44 8.58 1.27
CA LEU A 88 22.86 8.18 1.17
C LEU A 88 23.81 9.38 1.09
N LYS A 89 23.37 10.56 0.64
CA LYS A 89 24.18 11.79 0.76
C LYS A 89 24.42 12.21 2.22
N PHE A 90 23.64 11.71 3.18
CA PHE A 90 23.92 11.85 4.62
C PHE A 90 25.08 10.97 5.13
N TRP A 91 25.62 10.06 4.32
CA TRP A 91 26.81 9.27 4.66
C TRP A 91 28.14 9.96 4.35
N LYS A 92 28.14 11.20 3.81
CA LYS A 92 29.38 11.95 3.61
C LYS A 92 30.17 12.18 4.91
N SER A 93 29.51 12.36 6.05
CA SER A 93 30.22 12.49 7.35
C SER A 93 30.76 11.15 7.86
N LYS A 94 30.10 10.04 7.53
CA LYS A 94 30.49 8.69 7.98
C LYS A 94 31.62 8.09 7.13
N LEU A 95 31.66 8.40 5.83
CA LEU A 95 32.74 8.01 4.92
C LEU A 95 34.04 8.82 5.13
N LYS A 96 33.95 10.08 5.57
CA LYS A 96 35.15 10.86 5.98
C LYS A 96 35.92 10.21 7.14
N LYS A 97 35.22 9.57 8.08
CA LYS A 97 35.86 8.84 9.19
C LYS A 97 36.59 7.55 8.77
N ILE A 98 36.20 6.96 7.63
CA ILE A 98 36.78 5.71 7.13
C ILE A 98 37.96 5.99 6.18
N LEU A 99 37.96 7.13 5.47
CA LEU A 99 38.95 7.45 4.45
C LEU A 99 40.10 8.36 4.90
N ARG A 100 40.23 8.71 6.19
CA ARG A 100 41.36 9.47 6.77
C ARG A 100 42.04 10.45 5.79
N PHE A 101 41.40 11.60 5.58
CA PHE A 101 42.08 12.89 5.46
C PHE A 101 41.58 13.75 6.62
#